data_AF-A0A956UB67-F1
#
_entry.id   AF-A0A956UB67-F1
#
_cell.length_a   1.000
_cell.length_b   1.000
_cell.length_c   1.000
_cell.angle_alpha   90.00
_cell.angle_beta   90.00
_cell.angle_gamma   90.00
#
_symmetry.space_group_name_H-M   'P 1'
#
loop_
_entity.id
_entity.type
_entity.pdbx_description
1 polymer ?
#
loop_
_entity_poly.entity_id
_entity_poly.type
_entity_poly.pdbx_seq_one_letter_code
_entity_poly.pdbx_strand_id
1 'polypeptide(L)'
;VALQKEVWDHFCARAKETLDNPDESEVVNYAGHYCSDPRGFDENNFKTWPVHSTGGACDLLLRARSNKEHLFFGSIFDDASEISYTDHFEKLEAKSSSEVEACRNRRLLYWAMTACGFVNYPYEWWHFDLGTQMWVMNSGDPERKAYYGYMKSPE
;
A
#
# COMPACT_ATOMS: atom_id res chain seq x y z
N VAL A 1 15.31 -6.71 -5.35
CA VAL A 1 14.02 -6.55 -6.09
C VAL A 1 13.39 -7.86 -6.58
N ALA A 2 13.98 -9.05 -6.35
CA ALA A 2 13.47 -10.32 -6.89
C ALA A 2 12.00 -10.60 -6.49
N LEU A 3 11.68 -10.50 -5.19
CA LEU A 3 10.30 -10.70 -4.71
C LEU A 3 9.29 -9.74 -5.37
N GLN A 4 9.65 -8.46 -5.56
CA GLN A 4 8.77 -7.51 -6.25
C GLN A 4 8.48 -7.95 -7.70
N LYS A 5 9.49 -8.49 -8.39
CA LYS A 5 9.32 -9.01 -9.76
C LYS A 5 8.38 -10.21 -9.77
N GLU A 6 8.50 -11.12 -8.80
CA GLU A 6 7.60 -12.27 -8.69
C GLU A 6 6.15 -11.85 -8.42
N VAL A 7 5.92 -10.87 -7.54
CA VAL A 7 4.59 -10.31 -7.29
C VAL A 7 4.03 -9.64 -8.54
N TRP A 8 4.85 -8.87 -9.26
CA TRP A 8 4.45 -8.23 -10.52
C TRP A 8 4.07 -9.27 -11.58
N ASP A 9 4.92 -10.28 -11.78
CA ASP A 9 4.69 -11.35 -12.76
C ASP A 9 3.42 -12.15 -12.42
N HIS A 10 3.13 -12.37 -11.14
CA HIS A 10 1.88 -12.98 -10.67
C HIS A 10 0.65 -12.17 -11.13
N PHE A 11 0.64 -10.85 -10.91
CA PHE A 11 -0.50 -10.03 -11.33
C PHE A 11 -0.58 -9.86 -12.85
N CYS A 12 0.55 -9.84 -13.57
CA CYS A 12 0.54 -9.89 -15.03
C CYS A 12 -0.05 -11.20 -15.57
N ALA A 13 0.24 -12.34 -14.93
CA ALA A 13 -0.38 -13.61 -15.29
C ALA A 13 -1.88 -13.59 -15.01
N ARG A 14 -2.29 -13.09 -13.84
CA ARG A 14 -3.70 -12.97 -13.45
C ARG A 14 -4.49 -12.04 -14.38
N ALA A 15 -3.87 -10.97 -14.88
CA ALA A 15 -4.46 -10.09 -15.88
C ALA A 15 -4.83 -10.86 -17.16
N LYS A 16 -3.92 -11.70 -17.66
CA LYS A 16 -4.12 -12.52 -18.87
C LYS A 16 -5.19 -13.60 -18.71
N GLU A 17 -5.43 -14.05 -17.48
CA GLU A 17 -6.50 -15.00 -17.15
C GLU A 17 -7.86 -14.32 -16.96
N THR A 18 -7.86 -13.07 -16.50
CA THR A 18 -9.09 -12.35 -16.10
C THR A 18 -9.67 -11.50 -17.23
N LEU A 19 -8.81 -10.88 -18.04
CA LEU A 19 -9.21 -9.96 -19.10
C LEU A 19 -9.36 -10.70 -20.43
N ASP A 20 -10.25 -10.22 -21.29
CA ASP A 20 -10.47 -10.81 -22.62
C ASP A 20 -9.41 -10.32 -23.62
N ASN A 21 -8.44 -11.19 -23.93
CA ASN A 21 -7.34 -10.92 -24.88
C ASN A 21 -6.66 -9.55 -24.68
N PRO A 22 -6.11 -9.26 -23.47
CA PRO A 22 -5.58 -7.94 -23.14
C PRO A 22 -4.29 -7.64 -23.90
N ASP A 23 -4.09 -6.36 -24.23
CA ASP A 23 -2.81 -5.87 -24.70
C ASP A 23 -1.80 -5.66 -23.54
N GLU A 24 -0.55 -5.30 -23.88
CA GLU A 24 0.49 -5.09 -22.85
C GLU A 24 0.14 -3.95 -21.89
N SER A 25 -0.47 -2.87 -22.38
CA SER A 25 -0.85 -1.71 -21.56
C SER A 25 -1.94 -2.10 -20.55
N GLU A 26 -2.91 -2.90 -20.96
CA GLU A 26 -3.96 -3.42 -20.09
C GLU A 26 -3.41 -4.35 -19.01
N VAL A 27 -2.47 -5.23 -19.37
CA VAL A 27 -1.78 -6.11 -18.40
C VAL A 27 -0.98 -5.29 -17.38
N VAL A 28 -0.28 -4.26 -17.83
CA VAL A 28 0.51 -3.36 -16.96
C VAL A 28 -0.40 -2.57 -16.03
N ASN A 29 -1.49 -2.01 -16.55
CA ASN A 29 -2.45 -1.27 -15.73
C ASN A 29 -3.08 -2.17 -14.68
N TYR A 30 -3.47 -3.40 -15.06
CA TYR A 30 -4.00 -4.39 -14.13
C TYR A 30 -3.00 -4.71 -13.02
N ALA A 31 -1.72 -4.96 -13.35
CA ALA A 31 -0.72 -5.27 -12.33
C ALA A 31 -0.39 -4.06 -11.42
N GLY A 32 -0.34 -2.87 -12.02
CA GLY A 32 -0.08 -1.60 -11.31
C GLY A 32 -1.13 -1.22 -10.27
N HIS A 33 -2.33 -1.80 -10.36
CA HIS A 33 -3.37 -1.66 -9.34
C HIS A 33 -3.04 -2.37 -8.02
N TYR A 34 -2.17 -3.38 -8.03
CA TYR A 34 -1.86 -4.20 -6.84
C TYR A 34 -0.43 -4.05 -6.34
N CYS A 35 0.51 -3.69 -7.21
CA CYS A 35 1.91 -3.59 -6.81
C CYS A 35 2.70 -2.62 -7.71
N SER A 36 3.78 -2.06 -7.18
CA SER A 36 4.66 -1.18 -7.95
C SER A 36 5.37 -1.92 -9.09
N ASP A 37 5.44 -1.28 -10.25
CA ASP A 37 6.12 -1.79 -11.45
C ASP A 37 7.65 -1.85 -11.25
N PRO A 38 8.26 -3.05 -11.22
CA PRO A 38 9.70 -3.21 -11.00
C PRO A 38 10.51 -3.10 -12.30
N ARG A 39 9.89 -2.96 -13.48
CA ARG A 39 10.60 -2.97 -14.78
C ARG A 39 11.55 -1.78 -14.95
N GLY A 40 11.23 -0.65 -14.32
CA GLY A 40 12.07 0.55 -14.29
C GLY A 40 13.16 0.56 -13.21
N PHE A 41 13.34 -0.53 -12.46
CA PHE A 41 14.29 -0.59 -11.34
C PHE A 41 15.74 -0.34 -11.77
N ASP A 42 16.39 0.62 -11.10
CA ASP A 42 17.81 0.92 -11.18
C ASP A 42 18.37 1.11 -9.76
N GLU A 43 19.36 0.28 -9.40
CA GLU A 43 19.99 0.32 -8.08
C GLU A 43 20.69 1.65 -7.76
N ASN A 44 21.03 2.44 -8.78
CA ASN A 44 21.69 3.74 -8.62
C ASN A 44 20.71 4.92 -8.64
N ASN A 45 19.41 4.66 -8.83
CA ASN A 45 18.38 5.68 -8.90
C ASN A 45 17.26 5.43 -7.88
N PHE A 46 17.33 6.13 -6.75
CA PHE A 46 16.40 5.98 -5.64
C PHE A 46 14.92 6.20 -6.00
N LYS A 47 14.64 6.90 -7.10
CA LYS A 47 13.28 7.15 -7.58
C LYS A 47 12.61 5.90 -8.16
N THR A 48 13.37 4.85 -8.41
CA THR A 48 12.90 3.62 -9.06
C THR A 48 12.73 2.45 -8.09
N TRP A 49 13.04 2.67 -6.81
CA TRP A 49 13.00 1.59 -5.81
C TRP A 49 11.58 1.36 -5.29
N PRO A 50 11.04 0.13 -5.39
CA PRO A 50 9.81 -0.23 -4.71
C PRO A 50 9.97 -0.02 -3.19
N VAL A 51 9.02 0.66 -2.55
CA VAL A 51 9.20 1.12 -1.16
C VAL A 51 9.40 -0.02 -0.16
N HIS A 52 8.70 -1.14 -0.33
CA HIS A 52 8.88 -2.33 0.50
C HIS A 52 10.29 -2.91 0.43
N SER A 53 10.99 -2.74 -0.70
CA SER A 53 12.38 -3.22 -0.85
C SER A 53 13.41 -2.40 -0.06
N THR A 54 13.00 -1.29 0.54
CA THR A 54 13.87 -0.45 1.39
C THR A 54 13.86 -0.87 2.86
N GLY A 55 12.90 -1.71 3.27
CA GLY A 55 12.65 -2.06 4.67
C GLY A 55 11.94 -0.97 5.48
N GLY A 56 11.63 0.19 4.88
CA GLY A 56 10.93 1.30 5.52
C GLY A 56 9.41 1.33 5.29
N ALA A 57 8.84 0.38 4.55
CA ALA A 57 7.40 0.28 4.31
C ALA A 57 6.82 -0.96 4.98
N CYS A 58 5.56 -0.88 5.41
CA CYS A 58 4.83 -1.98 6.01
C CYS A 58 3.34 -1.92 5.67
N ASP A 59 2.75 -3.10 5.50
CA ASP A 59 1.32 -3.29 5.33
C ASP A 59 0.77 -4.01 6.57
N LEU A 60 -0.28 -3.48 7.19
CA LEU A 60 -0.79 -4.03 8.44
C LEU A 60 -2.29 -3.83 8.65
N LEU A 61 -2.84 -4.67 9.52
CA LEU A 61 -4.20 -4.58 10.04
C LEU A 61 -4.20 -4.78 11.56
N LEU A 62 -5.31 -4.40 12.20
CA LEU A 62 -5.50 -4.57 13.63
C LEU A 62 -6.29 -5.85 13.93
N ARG A 63 -5.96 -6.47 15.07
CA ARG A 63 -6.68 -7.62 15.62
C ARG A 63 -7.18 -7.33 17.02
N ALA A 64 -8.40 -7.76 17.32
CA ALA A 64 -8.95 -7.65 18.65
C ALA A 64 -8.16 -8.53 19.62
N ARG A 65 -7.72 -7.96 20.76
CA ARG A 65 -6.91 -8.70 21.75
C ARG A 65 -7.67 -9.86 22.39
N SER A 66 -8.99 -9.74 22.52
CA SER A 66 -9.89 -10.66 23.22
C SER A 66 -10.08 -11.98 22.48
N ASN A 67 -10.41 -11.93 21.18
CA ASN A 67 -10.73 -13.10 20.36
C ASN A 67 -9.72 -13.35 19.23
N LYS A 68 -8.76 -12.45 19.04
CA LYS A 68 -7.75 -12.51 17.97
C LYS A 68 -8.34 -12.39 16.56
N GLU A 69 -9.59 -11.97 16.41
CA GLU A 69 -10.18 -11.71 15.10
C GLU A 69 -9.62 -10.43 14.50
N HIS A 70 -9.56 -10.38 13.16
CA HIS A 70 -9.23 -9.16 12.44
C HIS A 70 -10.34 -8.14 12.65
N LEU A 71 -9.99 -6.87 12.87
CA LEU A 71 -10.99 -5.81 12.85
C LEU A 71 -11.53 -5.62 11.44
N PHE A 72 -12.76 -5.13 11.33
CA PHE A 72 -13.37 -4.86 10.03
C PHE A 72 -12.91 -3.50 9.50
N PHE A 73 -12.33 -3.48 8.29
CA PHE A 73 -11.80 -2.27 7.65
C PHE A 73 -12.61 -1.83 6.42
N GLY A 74 -13.75 -2.46 6.15
CA GLY A 74 -14.65 -2.07 5.06
C GLY A 74 -14.26 -2.57 3.66
N SER A 75 -13.03 -3.05 3.48
CA SER A 75 -12.58 -3.76 2.28
C SER A 75 -11.71 -4.94 2.65
N ILE A 76 -11.50 -5.86 1.71
CA ILE A 76 -10.47 -6.88 1.86
C ILE A 76 -9.08 -6.23 1.74
N PHE A 77 -8.08 -6.89 2.32
CA PHE A 77 -6.68 -6.51 2.10
C PHE A 77 -6.33 -6.66 0.61
N ASP A 78 -5.48 -5.78 0.09
CA ASP A 78 -5.09 -5.72 -1.34
C ASP A 78 -6.26 -5.49 -2.32
N ASP A 79 -7.41 -4.98 -1.84
CA ASP A 79 -8.48 -4.53 -2.74
C ASP A 79 -8.02 -3.27 -3.48
N ALA A 80 -7.84 -3.37 -4.80
CA ALA A 80 -7.30 -2.30 -5.61
C ALA A 80 -8.32 -1.23 -6.03
N SER A 81 -9.56 -1.28 -5.51
CA SER A 81 -10.59 -0.29 -5.82
C SER A 81 -10.60 0.89 -4.84
N GLU A 82 -11.35 1.94 -5.19
CA GLU A 82 -11.44 3.18 -4.39
C GLU A 82 -11.96 2.97 -2.96
N ILE A 83 -12.59 1.82 -2.67
CA ILE A 83 -12.99 1.47 -1.31
C ILE A 83 -11.78 1.35 -0.37
N SER A 84 -10.60 1.07 -0.89
CA SER A 84 -9.36 0.97 -0.10
C SER A 84 -8.70 2.30 0.21
N TYR A 85 -9.15 3.40 -0.41
CA TYR A 85 -8.62 4.73 -0.11
C TYR A 85 -8.84 5.04 1.36
N THR A 86 -7.81 5.55 2.03
CA THR A 86 -7.82 5.74 3.49
C THR A 86 -9.00 6.56 3.98
N ASP A 87 -9.38 7.58 3.20
CA ASP A 87 -10.47 8.50 3.50
C ASP A 87 -11.82 8.11 2.86
N HIS A 88 -11.93 6.93 2.22
CA HIS A 88 -13.14 6.50 1.52
C HIS A 88 -14.40 6.66 2.39
N PHE A 89 -14.38 6.07 3.58
CA PHE A 89 -15.51 6.16 4.51
C PHE A 89 -15.65 7.55 5.15
N GLU A 90 -14.63 8.41 5.14
CA GLU A 90 -14.79 9.77 5.66
C GLU A 90 -15.74 10.61 4.80
N LYS A 91 -15.70 10.37 3.48
CA LYS A 91 -16.44 11.12 2.46
C LYS A 91 -17.94 10.75 2.35
N LEU A 92 -18.39 9.70 3.05
CA LEU A 92 -19.79 9.27 2.97
C LEU A 92 -20.70 10.16 3.84
N GLU A 93 -21.73 10.75 3.23
CA GLU A 93 -22.73 11.59 3.94
C GLU A 93 -23.59 10.77 4.92
N ALA A 94 -24.06 9.60 4.48
CA ALA A 94 -24.81 8.66 5.29
C ALA A 94 -24.04 7.33 5.38
N LYS A 95 -23.94 6.76 6.58
CA LYS A 95 -23.18 5.54 6.86
C LYS A 95 -24.06 4.51 7.54
N SER A 96 -24.02 3.28 7.05
CA SER A 96 -24.44 2.09 7.77
C SER A 96 -23.55 1.84 9.00
N SER A 97 -24.00 0.99 9.91
CA SER A 97 -23.22 0.64 11.12
C SER A 97 -21.85 0.04 10.79
N SER A 98 -21.76 -0.79 9.75
CA SER A 98 -20.51 -1.40 9.30
C SER A 98 -19.55 -0.38 8.70
N GLU A 99 -20.05 0.62 7.97
CA GLU A 99 -19.21 1.72 7.44
C GLU A 99 -18.70 2.63 8.56
N VAL A 100 -19.52 2.88 9.59
CA VAL A 100 -19.08 3.58 10.81
C VAL A 100 -17.97 2.81 11.52
N GLU A 101 -18.11 1.48 11.63
CA GLU A 101 -17.08 0.61 12.21
C GLU A 101 -15.78 0.66 11.40
N ALA A 102 -15.85 0.47 10.07
CA ALA A 102 -14.71 0.55 9.18
C ALA A 102 -13.98 1.89 9.28
N CYS A 103 -14.72 3.01 9.26
CA CYS A 103 -14.18 4.36 9.44
C CYS A 103 -13.43 4.49 10.78
N ARG A 104 -14.01 4.02 11.89
CA ARG A 104 -13.38 4.07 13.21
C ARG A 104 -12.11 3.22 13.28
N ASN A 105 -12.12 2.02 12.69
CA ASN A 105 -10.97 1.13 12.69
C ASN A 105 -9.83 1.69 11.81
N ARG A 106 -10.14 2.28 10.65
CA ARG A 106 -9.16 2.98 9.80
C ARG A 106 -8.56 4.19 10.53
N ARG A 107 -9.38 5.02 11.20
CA ARG A 107 -8.88 6.11 12.05
C ARG A 107 -7.96 5.61 13.15
N LEU A 108 -8.33 4.54 13.85
CA LEU A 108 -7.50 3.97 14.91
C LEU A 108 -6.13 3.54 14.38
N LEU A 109 -6.10 2.81 13.26
CA LEU A 109 -4.85 2.40 12.62
C LEU A 109 -4.02 3.61 12.17
N TYR A 110 -4.64 4.54 11.42
CA TYR A 110 -3.99 5.75 10.92
C TYR A 110 -3.32 6.54 12.03
N TRP A 111 -4.06 6.84 13.11
CA TRP A 111 -3.53 7.65 14.20
C TRP A 111 -2.50 6.91 15.05
N ALA A 112 -2.65 5.59 15.25
CA ALA A 112 -1.66 4.79 15.95
C ALA A 112 -0.32 4.77 15.21
N MET A 113 -0.35 4.59 13.88
CA MET A 113 0.86 4.58 13.05
C MET A 113 1.48 5.98 12.94
N THR A 114 0.66 7.01 12.73
CA THR A 114 1.10 8.41 12.66
C THR A 114 1.77 8.87 13.95
N ALA A 115 1.25 8.45 15.12
CA ALA A 115 1.86 8.76 16.41
C ALA A 115 3.27 8.16 16.58
N CYS A 116 3.60 7.11 15.83
CA CYS A 116 4.92 6.49 15.78
C CYS A 116 5.82 7.07 14.67
N GLY A 117 5.38 8.10 13.95
CA GLY A 117 6.14 8.77 12.89
C GLY A 117 5.96 8.18 11.48
N PHE A 118 5.13 7.15 11.32
CA PHE A 118 4.79 6.61 10.00
C PHE A 118 3.87 7.58 9.23
N VAL A 119 3.89 7.49 7.91
CA VAL A 119 3.00 8.22 7.01
C VAL A 119 2.21 7.21 6.18
N ASN A 120 0.90 7.36 6.12
CA ASN A 120 0.03 6.50 5.32
C ASN A 120 0.13 6.85 3.83
N TYR A 121 0.04 5.82 2.97
CA TYR A 121 -0.24 6.01 1.55
C TYR A 121 -1.74 6.19 1.32
N PRO A 122 -2.21 7.32 0.74
CA PRO A 122 -3.64 7.67 0.74
C PRO A 122 -4.57 6.68 0.03
N TYR A 123 -4.05 5.88 -0.90
CA TYR A 123 -4.85 4.97 -1.72
C TYR A 123 -4.98 3.57 -1.11
N GLU A 124 -4.24 3.28 -0.04
CA GLU A 124 -4.22 1.97 0.63
C GLU A 124 -4.27 2.16 2.15
N TRP A 125 -5.41 1.85 2.78
CA TRP A 125 -5.60 2.07 4.22
C TRP A 125 -4.62 1.28 5.11
N TRP A 126 -4.02 0.21 4.59
CA TRP A 126 -3.09 -0.67 5.32
C TRP A 126 -1.62 -0.26 5.16
N HIS A 127 -1.27 0.58 4.17
CA HIS A 127 0.11 0.85 3.79
C HIS A 127 0.68 2.07 4.52
N PHE A 128 1.85 1.89 5.13
CA PHE A 128 2.55 2.92 5.86
C PHE A 128 4.05 2.89 5.58
N ASP A 129 4.61 4.07 5.37
CA ASP A 129 6.03 4.29 5.20
C ASP A 129 6.65 4.99 6.43
N LEU A 130 7.91 4.69 6.68
CA LEU A 130 8.81 5.38 7.60
C LEU A 130 10.18 5.48 6.95
N GLY A 131 10.66 6.69 6.70
CA GLY A 131 12.00 6.95 6.15
C GLY A 131 12.22 6.59 4.67
N THR A 132 11.18 6.19 3.94
CA THR A 132 11.23 5.91 2.49
C THR A 132 11.08 7.20 1.65
N GLN A 133 11.15 7.07 0.32
CA GLN A 133 10.80 8.17 -0.59
C GLN A 133 9.32 8.55 -0.49
N MET A 134 8.41 7.56 -0.35
CA MET A 134 6.98 7.81 -0.20
C MET A 134 6.65 8.45 1.15
N TRP A 135 7.42 8.13 2.20
CA TRP A 135 7.35 8.85 3.48
C TRP A 135 7.62 10.34 3.34
N VAL A 136 8.58 10.74 2.48
CA VAL A 136 8.83 12.16 2.17
C VAL A 136 7.66 12.74 1.39
N MET A 137 7.30 12.11 0.28
CA MET A 137 6.26 12.61 -0.65
C MET A 137 4.90 12.81 0.01
N ASN A 138 4.50 11.89 0.89
CA ASN A 138 3.18 11.92 1.52
C ASN A 138 3.15 12.68 2.86
N SER A 139 4.30 13.17 3.36
CA SER A 139 4.36 13.88 4.65
C SER A 139 3.86 15.32 4.62
N GLY A 140 3.88 15.96 3.45
CA GLY A 140 3.69 17.41 3.32
C GLY A 140 4.83 18.26 3.89
N ASP A 141 5.92 17.66 4.35
CA ASP A 141 7.08 18.33 4.94
C ASP A 141 8.20 18.47 3.89
N PRO A 142 8.47 19.68 3.38
CA PRO A 142 9.45 19.89 2.31
C PRO A 142 10.90 19.72 2.78
N GLU A 143 11.16 19.71 4.09
CA GLU A 143 12.51 19.53 4.65
C GLU A 143 12.83 18.07 4.95
N ARG A 144 11.82 17.18 4.91
CA ARG A 144 11.95 15.76 5.21
C ARG A 144 12.88 15.05 4.21
N LYS A 145 13.73 14.18 4.74
CA LYS A 145 14.69 13.40 3.94
C LYS A 145 14.51 11.91 4.19
N ALA A 146 14.42 11.13 3.11
CA ALA A 146 14.46 9.69 3.18
C ALA A 146 15.82 9.22 3.74
N TYR A 147 15.80 8.19 4.57
CA TYR A 147 17.00 7.59 5.18
C TYR A 147 17.05 6.07 5.00
N TYR A 148 15.97 5.44 4.53
CA TYR A 148 16.01 4.08 3.99
C TYR A 148 16.27 4.12 2.49
N GLY A 149 17.06 3.16 2.02
CA GLY A 149 17.37 2.96 0.62
C GLY A 149 17.30 1.49 0.23
N TYR A 150 17.61 1.18 -1.03
CA TYR A 150 17.57 -0.19 -1.51
C TYR A 150 18.51 -1.09 -0.71
N MET A 151 17.95 -2.15 -0.13
CA MET A 151 18.73 -3.20 0.54
C MET A 151 19.05 -4.30 -0.47
N LYS A 152 20.34 -4.46 -0.77
CA LYS A 152 20.81 -5.60 -1.57
C LYS A 152 20.51 -6.91 -0.83
N SER A 153 20.20 -7.96 -1.58
CA SER A 153 20.07 -9.29 -0.99
C SER A 153 21.37 -9.63 -0.24
N PRO A 154 21.30 -10.27 0.95
CA PRO A 154 22.48 -10.77 1.62
C PRO A 154 23.22 -11.76 0.69
N GLU A 155 24.55 -11.68 0.70
CA GLU A 155 25.46 -12.62 0.00
C GLU A 155 25.51 -13.99 0.70
#